data_AF-A0A840DM84-F1
#
_entry.id   AF-A0A840DM84-F1
#
_cell.length_a   1.000
_cell.length_b   1.000
_cell.length_c   1.000
_cell.angle_alpha   90.00
_cell.angle_beta   90.00
_cell.angle_gamma   90.00
#
_symmetry.space_group_name_H-M   'P 1'
#
loop_
_entity.id
_entity.type
_entity.pdbx_description
1 polymer ?
#
loop_
_entity_poly.entity_id
_entity_poly.type
_entity_poly.pdbx_seq_one_letter_code
_entity_poly.pdbx_strand_id
1 'polypeptide(L)'
;MIEVAIKEIETALLTSSTLHVDETSLRVNGKNQWVHVASTAKATRYGLHRSRGKKATDDIGILPQYKGTMVHDAYSVYPMYTEASHALCHAHHLRELRAYTELYGHSWSKEMTEALLAMKQAVENAGGALPEEEVRYWEAAYDKLLENGRRELEERCRQGKHPGVRHAQNFIQRLEKRKQEALLFLRKKEVPFDNNQAERDLRMVKVKQNPWC
;
A
#
# COMPACT_ATOMS: atom_id res chain seq x y z
N MET A 1 -14.39 -30.52 8.41
CA MET A 1 -14.18 -29.45 9.43
C MET A 1 -13.25 -28.36 8.93
N ILE A 2 -12.03 -28.66 8.47
CA ILE A 2 -11.09 -27.64 7.94
C ILE A 2 -11.62 -26.93 6.69
N GLU A 3 -12.16 -27.66 5.72
CA GLU A 3 -12.70 -27.06 4.49
C GLU A 3 -13.87 -26.10 4.74
N VAL A 4 -14.72 -26.42 5.73
CA VAL A 4 -15.83 -25.55 6.14
C VAL A 4 -15.30 -24.25 6.73
N ALA A 5 -14.34 -24.34 7.65
CA ALA A 5 -13.70 -23.16 8.23
C ALA A 5 -12.99 -22.28 7.19
N ILE A 6 -12.31 -22.90 6.22
CA ILE A 6 -11.70 -22.15 5.10
C ILE A 6 -12.78 -21.39 4.33
N LYS A 7 -13.88 -22.06 3.96
CA LYS A 7 -14.96 -21.44 3.20
C LYS A 7 -15.62 -20.28 3.96
N GLU A 8 -15.79 -20.40 5.27
CA GLU A 8 -16.31 -19.33 6.12
C GLU A 8 -15.36 -18.11 6.14
N ILE A 9 -14.06 -18.34 6.30
CA ILE A 9 -13.03 -17.29 6.23
C ILE A 9 -13.08 -16.61 4.86
N GLU A 10 -13.06 -17.37 3.77
CA GLU A 10 -13.05 -16.83 2.42
C GLU A 10 -14.34 -16.04 2.13
N THR A 11 -15.49 -16.52 2.61
CA THR A 11 -16.76 -15.78 2.52
C THR A 11 -16.69 -14.46 3.29
N ALA A 12 -16.14 -14.46 4.51
CA ALA A 12 -15.97 -13.24 5.31
C ALA A 12 -15.02 -12.23 4.65
N LEU A 13 -13.97 -12.69 3.97
CA LEU A 13 -13.07 -11.85 3.18
C LEU A 13 -13.76 -11.28 1.94
N LEU A 14 -14.50 -12.11 1.20
CA LEU A 14 -15.14 -11.70 -0.06
C LEU A 14 -16.30 -10.71 0.16
N THR A 15 -16.93 -10.76 1.34
CA THR A 15 -18.03 -9.87 1.72
C THR A 15 -17.59 -8.62 2.48
N SER A 16 -16.28 -8.47 2.76
CA SER A 16 -15.77 -7.30 3.47
C SER A 16 -15.72 -6.07 2.56
N SER A 17 -15.94 -4.88 3.13
CA SER A 17 -15.81 -3.61 2.40
C SER A 17 -14.36 -3.28 2.05
N THR A 18 -13.42 -3.68 2.91
CA THR A 18 -11.98 -3.47 2.73
C THR A 18 -11.23 -4.78 2.96
N LEU A 19 -10.24 -5.04 2.12
CA LEU A 19 -9.37 -6.21 2.17
C LEU A 19 -7.92 -5.75 2.16
N HIS A 20 -7.15 -6.22 3.12
CA HIS A 20 -5.72 -6.01 3.20
C HIS A 20 -5.00 -7.13 2.48
N VAL A 21 -4.12 -6.80 1.52
CA VAL A 21 -3.37 -7.79 0.76
C VAL A 21 -1.89 -7.43 0.72
N ASP A 22 -1.04 -8.45 0.85
CA ASP A 22 0.42 -8.33 0.79
C ASP A 22 1.03 -9.72 0.55
N GLU A 23 2.33 -9.77 0.28
CA GLU A 23 3.05 -10.99 0.07
C GLU A 23 4.49 -10.93 0.58
N THR A 24 4.99 -12.08 1.04
CA THR A 24 6.36 -12.18 1.50
C THR A 24 7.03 -13.48 1.11
N SER A 25 8.34 -13.44 0.91
CA SER A 25 9.13 -14.62 0.58
C SER A 25 9.39 -15.49 1.81
N LEU A 26 9.47 -16.80 1.57
CA LEU A 26 9.75 -17.82 2.58
C LEU A 26 10.59 -18.94 1.96
N ARG A 27 11.56 -19.49 2.70
CA ARG A 27 12.35 -20.65 2.25
C ARG A 27 11.68 -21.95 2.71
N VAL A 28 11.27 -22.79 1.78
CA VAL A 28 10.77 -24.16 2.05
C VAL A 28 11.73 -25.15 1.42
N ASN A 29 12.36 -26.01 2.22
CA ASN A 29 13.32 -27.02 1.75
C ASN A 29 14.38 -26.44 0.80
N GLY A 30 14.98 -25.30 1.20
CA GLY A 30 15.99 -24.59 0.44
C GLY A 30 15.47 -23.78 -0.77
N LYS A 31 14.20 -23.91 -1.15
CA LYS A 31 13.61 -23.23 -2.31
C LYS A 31 12.81 -22.00 -1.88
N ASN A 32 12.92 -20.91 -2.65
CA ASN A 32 12.12 -19.72 -2.42
C ASN A 32 10.66 -19.97 -2.80
N GLN A 33 9.74 -19.62 -1.91
CA GLN A 33 8.30 -19.59 -2.12
C GLN A 33 7.75 -18.27 -1.61
N TRP A 34 6.48 -18.01 -1.87
CA TRP A 34 5.78 -16.79 -1.51
C TRP A 34 4.55 -17.13 -0.69
N VAL A 35 4.41 -16.46 0.45
CA VAL A 35 3.19 -16.47 1.24
C VAL A 35 2.45 -15.20 0.92
N HIS A 36 1.26 -15.37 0.35
CA HIS A 36 0.30 -14.32 0.08
C HIS A 36 -0.69 -14.24 1.24
N VAL A 37 -1.09 -13.04 1.62
CA VAL A 37 -2.12 -12.84 2.64
C VAL A 37 -3.27 -12.03 2.06
N ALA A 38 -4.49 -12.42 2.42
CA ALA A 38 -5.69 -11.61 2.29
C ALA A 38 -6.37 -11.56 3.66
N SER A 39 -6.59 -10.37 4.21
CA SER A 39 -7.10 -10.23 5.57
C SER A 39 -8.01 -9.03 5.82
N THR A 40 -8.76 -9.16 6.90
CA THR A 40 -9.52 -8.11 7.57
C THR A 40 -9.12 -8.11 9.04
N ALA A 41 -9.72 -7.26 9.87
CA ALA A 41 -9.52 -7.31 11.32
C ALA A 41 -9.98 -8.62 11.98
N LYS A 42 -10.81 -9.45 11.31
CA LYS A 42 -11.44 -10.64 11.90
C LYS A 42 -11.11 -11.96 11.18
N ALA A 43 -10.62 -11.90 9.95
CA ALA A 43 -10.40 -13.07 9.12
C ALA A 43 -9.10 -12.90 8.33
N THR A 44 -8.32 -13.98 8.22
CA THR A 44 -7.04 -13.98 7.52
C THR A 44 -6.88 -15.28 6.75
N ARG A 45 -6.57 -15.18 5.45
CA ARG A 45 -6.27 -16.31 4.58
C ARG A 45 -4.84 -16.20 4.07
N TYR A 46 -4.01 -17.20 4.38
CA TYR A 46 -2.65 -17.32 3.83
C TYR A 46 -2.65 -18.30 2.66
N GLY A 47 -1.98 -17.97 1.56
CA GLY A 47 -1.72 -18.89 0.44
C GLY A 47 -0.23 -19.03 0.20
N LEU A 48 0.30 -20.26 0.30
CA LEU A 48 1.68 -20.56 -0.07
C LEU A 48 1.73 -20.93 -1.56
N HIS A 49 2.61 -20.27 -2.31
CA HIS A 49 2.74 -20.50 -3.74
C HIS A 49 4.18 -20.30 -4.21
N ARG A 50 4.60 -20.98 -5.28
CA ARG A 50 5.96 -20.86 -5.83
C ARG A 50 6.20 -19.54 -6.56
N SER A 51 5.14 -18.95 -7.11
CA SER A 51 5.15 -17.65 -7.79
C SER A 51 4.66 -16.54 -6.85
N ARG A 52 5.23 -15.34 -7.04
CA ARG A 52 4.70 -14.06 -6.50
C ARG A 52 3.61 -13.45 -7.41
N GLY A 53 3.66 -13.76 -8.70
CA GLY A 53 2.85 -13.04 -9.71
C GLY A 53 1.38 -13.46 -9.73
N LYS A 54 0.62 -12.86 -10.66
CA LYS A 54 -0.84 -13.04 -10.83
C LYS A 54 -1.32 -14.48 -10.78
N LYS A 55 -0.56 -15.44 -11.33
CA LYS A 55 -0.90 -16.87 -11.24
C LYS A 55 -1.16 -17.32 -9.80
N ALA A 56 -0.34 -16.86 -8.85
CA ALA A 56 -0.48 -17.24 -7.45
C ALA A 56 -1.79 -16.74 -6.86
N THR A 57 -2.08 -15.46 -7.07
CA THR A 57 -3.28 -14.80 -6.55
C THR A 57 -4.55 -15.31 -7.23
N ASP A 58 -4.46 -15.71 -8.50
CA ASP A 58 -5.53 -16.41 -9.23
C ASP A 58 -5.78 -17.82 -8.69
N ASP A 59 -4.72 -18.63 -8.51
CA ASP A 59 -4.82 -19.99 -7.96
C ASP A 59 -5.36 -19.99 -6.52
N ILE A 60 -5.02 -18.96 -5.71
CA ILE A 60 -5.54 -18.78 -4.34
C ILE A 60 -7.03 -18.40 -4.35
N GLY A 61 -7.49 -17.74 -5.41
CA GLY A 61 -8.92 -17.56 -5.69
C GLY A 61 -9.63 -16.42 -4.98
N ILE A 62 -9.01 -15.70 -4.04
CA ILE A 62 -9.66 -14.59 -3.32
C ILE A 62 -9.74 -13.32 -4.18
N LEU A 63 -8.59 -12.85 -4.68
CA LEU A 63 -8.46 -11.58 -5.37
C LEU A 63 -9.28 -11.50 -6.68
N PRO A 64 -9.37 -12.56 -7.51
CA PRO A 64 -10.22 -12.55 -8.71
C PRO A 64 -11.72 -12.36 -8.43
N GLN A 65 -12.18 -12.66 -7.22
CA GLN A 65 -13.60 -12.61 -6.84
C GLN A 65 -13.95 -11.38 -6.01
N TYR A 66 -12.96 -10.66 -5.51
CA TYR A 66 -13.16 -9.55 -4.59
C TYR A 66 -13.58 -8.27 -5.32
N LYS A 67 -14.57 -7.56 -4.77
CA LYS A 67 -15.16 -6.35 -5.38
C LYS A 67 -15.18 -5.12 -4.46
N GLY A 68 -14.66 -5.25 -3.24
CA GLY A 68 -14.53 -4.14 -2.30
C GLY A 68 -13.29 -3.29 -2.58
N THR A 69 -12.70 -2.72 -1.53
CA THR A 69 -11.47 -1.91 -1.64
C THR A 69 -10.26 -2.71 -1.17
N MET A 70 -9.28 -2.95 -2.05
CA MET A 70 -8.03 -3.59 -1.69
C MET A 70 -6.99 -2.55 -1.24
N VAL A 71 -6.49 -2.70 -0.02
CA VAL A 71 -5.38 -1.89 0.52
C VAL A 71 -4.08 -2.66 0.32
N HIS A 72 -3.11 -2.07 -0.37
CA HIS A 72 -1.87 -2.76 -0.73
C HIS A 72 -0.68 -1.81 -0.97
N ASP A 73 0.51 -2.39 -1.13
CA ASP A 73 1.81 -1.71 -1.27
C ASP A 73 2.14 -1.21 -2.69
N ALA A 74 1.14 -1.10 -3.57
CA ALA A 74 1.31 -0.80 -4.99
C ALA A 74 2.01 -1.89 -5.86
N TYR A 75 2.16 -3.14 -5.41
CA TYR A 75 2.66 -4.21 -6.31
C TYR A 75 1.80 -4.31 -7.59
N SER A 76 2.48 -4.45 -8.74
CA SER A 76 1.88 -4.27 -10.07
C SER A 76 0.81 -5.30 -10.45
N VAL A 77 0.72 -6.41 -9.70
CA VAL A 77 -0.32 -7.42 -9.92
C VAL A 77 -1.68 -6.94 -9.42
N TYR A 78 -1.72 -6.20 -8.31
CA TYR A 78 -2.99 -5.82 -7.70
C TYR A 78 -3.89 -4.97 -8.62
N PRO A 79 -3.40 -3.93 -9.32
CA PRO A 79 -4.22 -3.15 -10.24
C PRO A 79 -4.79 -3.94 -11.44
N MET A 80 -4.39 -5.20 -11.64
CA MET A 80 -4.98 -6.07 -12.67
C MET A 80 -6.38 -6.58 -12.29
N TYR A 81 -6.80 -6.42 -11.04
CA TYR A 81 -8.12 -6.83 -10.53
C TYR A 81 -9.11 -5.67 -10.59
N THR A 82 -9.57 -5.35 -11.79
CA THR A 82 -10.34 -4.12 -12.09
C THR A 82 -11.74 -4.06 -11.50
N GLU A 83 -12.29 -5.18 -11.04
CA GLU A 83 -13.58 -5.23 -10.35
C GLU A 83 -13.51 -4.69 -8.91
N ALA A 84 -12.30 -4.60 -8.34
CA ALA A 84 -12.07 -4.02 -7.03
C ALA A 84 -11.65 -2.55 -7.14
N SER A 85 -11.99 -1.78 -6.10
CA SER A 85 -11.32 -0.49 -5.86
C SER A 85 -9.97 -0.73 -5.20
N HIS A 86 -9.08 0.26 -5.28
CA HIS A 86 -7.72 0.16 -4.74
C HIS A 86 -7.39 1.34 -3.84
N ALA A 87 -6.64 1.05 -2.77
CA ALA A 87 -6.09 2.02 -1.85
C ALA A 87 -4.60 1.72 -1.61
N LEU A 88 -3.78 2.77 -1.56
CA LEU A 88 -2.33 2.62 -1.39
C LEU A 88 -1.89 2.75 0.07
N CYS A 89 -0.95 1.90 0.45
CA CYS A 89 -0.32 1.92 1.76
C CYS A 89 0.70 3.06 1.88
N HIS A 90 0.38 4.09 2.66
CA HIS A 90 1.30 5.20 2.88
C HIS A 90 2.51 4.86 3.73
N ALA A 91 2.49 3.79 4.53
CA ALA A 91 3.70 3.34 5.24
C ALA A 91 4.86 3.03 4.27
N HIS A 92 4.56 2.55 3.05
CA HIS A 92 5.55 2.35 2.01
C HIS A 92 6.02 3.68 1.40
N HIS A 93 5.08 4.59 1.12
CA HIS A 93 5.41 5.93 0.62
C HIS A 93 6.31 6.70 1.60
N LEU A 94 6.00 6.67 2.90
CA LEU A 94 6.79 7.33 3.94
C LEU A 94 8.21 6.75 4.04
N ARG A 95 8.41 5.45 3.83
CA ARG A 95 9.74 4.83 3.76
C ARG A 95 10.55 5.34 2.56
N GLU A 96 9.94 5.42 1.38
CA GLU A 96 10.59 5.97 0.17
C GLU A 96 10.90 7.46 0.34
N LEU A 97 9.94 8.25 0.84
CA LEU A 97 10.10 9.69 1.09
C LEU A 97 11.23 9.97 2.09
N ARG A 98 11.32 9.19 3.16
CA ARG A 98 12.42 9.28 4.13
C ARG A 98 13.78 9.06 3.45
N ALA A 99 13.90 8.07 2.57
CA ALA A 99 15.14 7.85 1.82
C ALA A 99 15.46 9.05 0.91
N TYR A 100 14.45 9.66 0.27
CA TYR A 100 14.64 10.88 -0.51
C TYR A 100 15.12 12.08 0.32
N THR A 101 14.62 12.21 1.54
CA THR A 101 15.03 13.27 2.47
C THR A 101 16.45 13.01 2.99
N GLU A 102 16.68 11.84 3.59
CA GLU A 102 17.91 11.57 4.36
C GLU A 102 19.12 11.29 3.46
N LEU A 103 18.94 10.59 2.33
CA LEU A 103 20.05 10.17 1.48
C LEU A 103 20.34 11.15 0.36
N TYR A 104 19.31 11.85 -0.14
CA TYR A 104 19.44 12.71 -1.33
C TYR A 104 19.12 14.18 -1.05
N GLY A 105 18.69 14.52 0.17
CA GLY A 105 18.46 15.90 0.59
C GLY A 105 17.31 16.58 -0.18
N HIS A 106 16.31 15.82 -0.62
CA HIS A 106 15.18 16.35 -1.38
C HIS A 106 14.18 17.05 -0.44
N SER A 107 14.05 18.38 -0.51
CA SER A 107 13.16 19.15 0.39
C SER A 107 11.70 18.77 0.23
N TRP A 108 11.22 18.64 -1.01
CA TRP A 108 9.82 18.27 -1.31
C TRP A 108 9.39 16.96 -0.64
N SER A 109 10.34 16.02 -0.42
CA SER A 109 10.02 14.71 0.16
C SER A 109 9.72 14.80 1.66
N LYS A 110 10.35 15.75 2.36
CA LYS A 110 10.04 16.06 3.75
C LYS A 110 8.67 16.73 3.86
N GLU A 111 8.41 17.73 3.02
CA GLU A 111 7.10 18.43 2.99
C GLU A 111 5.95 17.46 2.66
N MET A 112 6.14 16.55 1.71
CA MET A 112 5.16 15.51 1.39
C MET A 112 4.94 14.55 2.56
N THR A 113 6.00 14.18 3.29
CA THR A 113 5.89 13.33 4.49
C THR A 113 5.03 14.02 5.55
N GLU A 114 5.30 15.28 5.84
CA GLU A 114 4.56 16.09 6.82
C GLU A 114 3.09 16.24 6.40
N ALA A 115 2.82 16.50 5.13
CA ALA A 115 1.47 16.62 4.60
C ALA A 115 0.68 15.31 4.71
N LEU A 116 1.26 14.16 4.34
CA LEU A 116 0.59 12.86 4.47
C LEU A 116 0.25 12.53 5.93
N LEU A 117 1.14 12.85 6.87
CA LEU A 117 0.88 12.66 8.29
C LEU A 117 -0.19 13.62 8.83
N ALA A 118 -0.20 14.88 8.35
CA ALA A 118 -1.25 15.84 8.70
C ALA A 118 -2.62 15.41 8.15
N MET A 119 -2.68 14.91 6.92
CA MET A 119 -3.89 14.31 6.34
C MET A 119 -4.41 13.15 7.18
N LYS A 120 -3.51 12.24 7.60
CA LYS A 120 -3.87 11.14 8.50
C LYS A 120 -4.50 11.65 9.79
N GLN A 121 -3.86 12.63 10.45
CA GLN A 121 -4.36 13.20 11.69
C GLN A 121 -5.72 13.89 11.51
N ALA A 122 -5.92 14.60 10.40
CA ALA A 122 -7.19 15.24 10.08
C ALA A 122 -8.31 14.19 9.95
N VAL A 123 -8.06 13.10 9.22
CA VAL A 123 -9.01 11.99 9.06
C VAL A 123 -9.37 11.35 10.41
N GLU A 124 -8.36 11.12 11.27
CA GLU A 124 -8.56 10.58 12.62
C GLU A 124 -9.43 11.53 13.48
N ASN A 125 -9.15 12.84 13.45
CA ASN A 125 -9.90 13.85 14.19
C ASN A 125 -11.35 13.97 13.71
N ALA A 126 -11.59 13.76 12.41
CA ALA A 126 -12.94 13.78 11.81
C ALA A 126 -13.72 12.46 12.03
N GLY A 127 -13.13 11.46 12.71
CA GLY A 127 -13.80 10.19 12.99
C GLY A 127 -13.79 9.19 11.82
N GLY A 128 -12.84 9.36 10.89
CA GLY A 128 -12.47 8.39 9.86
C GLY A 128 -12.64 8.84 8.41
N ALA A 129 -13.33 9.95 8.13
CA ALA A 129 -13.41 10.54 6.80
C ALA A 129 -13.60 12.05 6.90
N LEU A 130 -13.09 12.79 5.93
CA LEU A 130 -13.18 14.24 5.89
C LEU A 130 -14.42 14.73 5.13
N PRO A 131 -14.96 15.90 5.49
CA PRO A 131 -15.91 16.62 4.65
C PRO A 131 -15.31 16.93 3.27
N GLU A 132 -16.16 16.96 2.23
CA GLU A 132 -15.72 17.15 0.84
C GLU A 132 -14.84 18.39 0.62
N GLU A 133 -15.11 19.48 1.33
CA GLU A 133 -14.31 20.71 1.25
C GLU A 133 -12.87 20.50 1.71
N GLU A 134 -12.67 19.82 2.84
CA GLU A 134 -11.35 19.48 3.36
C GLU A 134 -10.63 18.48 2.45
N VAL A 135 -11.36 17.53 1.85
CA VAL A 135 -10.77 16.62 0.88
C VAL A 135 -10.22 17.38 -0.32
N ARG A 136 -10.99 18.32 -0.89
CA ARG A 136 -10.51 19.16 -2.01
C ARG A 136 -9.30 20.00 -1.63
N TYR A 137 -9.26 20.53 -0.40
CA TYR A 137 -8.10 21.24 0.13
C TYR A 137 -6.86 20.35 0.13
N TRP A 138 -6.95 19.14 0.68
CA TRP A 138 -5.83 18.21 0.74
C TRP A 138 -5.41 17.69 -0.63
N GLU A 139 -6.37 17.43 -1.53
CA GLU A 139 -6.09 17.06 -2.91
C GLU A 139 -5.32 18.15 -3.67
N ALA A 140 -5.63 19.42 -3.43
CA ALA A 140 -4.90 20.56 -4.02
C ALA A 140 -3.50 20.73 -3.40
N ALA A 141 -3.39 20.60 -2.07
CA ALA A 141 -2.10 20.65 -1.38
C ALA A 141 -1.17 19.51 -1.86
N TYR A 142 -1.71 18.31 -2.01
CA TYR A 142 -0.99 17.14 -2.53
C TYR A 142 -0.46 17.39 -3.95
N ASP A 143 -1.29 17.89 -4.87
CA ASP A 143 -0.86 18.21 -6.24
C ASP A 143 0.25 19.26 -6.25
N LYS A 144 0.13 20.27 -5.38
CA LYS A 144 1.13 21.33 -5.29
C LYS A 144 2.49 20.81 -4.82
N LEU A 145 2.49 19.91 -3.85
CA LEU A 145 3.72 19.28 -3.34
C LEU A 145 4.39 18.40 -4.39
N LEU A 146 3.62 17.65 -5.18
CA LEU A 146 4.16 16.87 -6.31
C LEU A 146 4.73 17.78 -7.40
N GLU A 147 4.05 18.89 -7.72
CA GLU A 147 4.56 19.89 -8.65
C GLU A 147 5.89 20.50 -8.16
N ASN A 148 5.97 20.89 -6.88
CA ASN A 148 7.19 21.40 -6.27
C ASN A 148 8.32 20.37 -6.36
N GLY A 149 8.02 19.10 -6.07
CA GLY A 149 8.98 18.02 -6.21
C GLY A 149 9.49 17.84 -7.64
N ARG A 150 8.62 17.93 -8.65
CA ARG A 150 9.06 17.90 -10.05
C ARG A 150 10.01 19.05 -10.37
N ARG A 151 9.67 20.28 -9.98
CA ARG A 151 10.53 21.46 -10.20
C ARG A 151 11.89 21.30 -9.53
N GLU A 152 11.93 20.82 -8.28
CA GLU A 152 13.19 20.57 -7.57
C GLU A 152 14.05 19.53 -8.31
N LEU A 153 13.45 18.42 -8.75
CA LEU A 153 14.17 17.36 -9.46
C LEU A 153 14.66 17.80 -10.86
N GLU A 154 13.87 18.61 -11.59
CA GLU A 154 14.27 19.20 -12.86
C GLU A 154 15.48 20.12 -12.70
N GLU A 155 15.49 20.96 -11.68
CA GLU A 155 16.60 21.87 -11.40
C GLU A 155 17.87 21.10 -11.04
N ARG A 156 17.77 20.08 -10.18
CA ARG A 156 18.90 19.19 -9.88
C ARG A 156 19.44 18.51 -11.15
N CYS A 157 18.57 18.02 -12.04
CA CYS A 157 19.00 17.45 -13.32
C CYS A 157 19.79 18.43 -14.19
N ARG A 158 19.44 19.73 -14.19
CA ARG A 158 20.18 20.77 -14.92
C ARG A 158 21.57 21.00 -14.32
N GLN A 159 21.72 20.84 -13.01
CA GLN A 159 22.99 21.04 -12.29
C GLN A 159 23.95 19.85 -12.41
N GLY A 160 23.47 18.68 -12.87
CA GLY A 160 24.31 17.53 -13.18
C GLY A 160 23.67 16.20 -12.83
N LYS A 161 24.50 15.15 -12.71
CA LYS A 161 24.05 13.81 -12.31
C LYS A 161 23.87 13.75 -10.80
N HIS A 162 22.64 13.60 -10.35
CA HIS A 162 22.31 13.37 -8.94
C HIS A 162 21.77 11.94 -8.71
N PRO A 163 22.36 11.18 -7.78
CA PRO A 163 21.81 9.90 -7.33
C PRO A 163 20.36 10.07 -6.84
N GLY A 164 19.50 9.07 -7.06
CA GLY A 164 18.13 9.07 -6.55
C GLY A 164 17.10 9.89 -7.34
N VAL A 165 17.51 10.83 -8.20
CA VAL A 165 16.55 11.68 -8.96
C VAL A 165 15.60 10.87 -9.83
N ARG A 166 16.10 9.89 -10.58
CA ARG A 166 15.24 9.02 -11.41
C ARG A 166 14.22 8.24 -10.57
N HIS A 167 14.62 7.76 -9.39
CA HIS A 167 13.72 7.05 -8.48
C HIS A 167 12.64 7.99 -7.93
N ALA A 168 13.03 9.20 -7.51
CA ALA A 168 12.13 10.24 -7.06
C ALA A 168 11.14 10.69 -8.15
N GLN A 169 11.59 10.84 -9.41
CA GLN A 169 10.72 11.16 -10.55
C GLN A 169 9.69 10.05 -10.78
N ASN A 170 10.12 8.79 -10.80
CA ASN A 170 9.22 7.65 -10.94
C ASN A 170 8.21 7.58 -9.78
N PHE A 171 8.64 7.91 -8.56
CA PHE A 171 7.77 7.97 -7.39
C PHE A 171 6.67 9.02 -7.55
N ILE A 172 7.03 10.25 -7.93
CA ILE A 172 6.07 11.33 -8.18
C ILE A 172 5.08 10.93 -9.27
N GLN A 173 5.56 10.44 -10.43
CA GLN A 173 4.68 10.01 -11.52
C GLN A 173 3.69 8.92 -11.07
N ARG A 174 4.13 8.00 -10.23
CA ARG A 174 3.30 6.92 -9.70
C ARG A 174 2.22 7.46 -8.76
N LEU A 175 2.56 8.43 -7.92
CA LEU A 175 1.64 9.13 -7.03
C LEU A 175 0.64 10.02 -7.77
N GLU A 176 1.06 10.70 -8.84
CA GLU A 176 0.17 11.47 -9.73
C GLU A 176 -0.82 10.53 -10.42
N LYS A 177 -0.31 9.47 -11.06
CA LYS A 177 -1.13 8.50 -11.80
C LYS A 177 -2.17 7.80 -10.92
N ARG A 178 -1.82 7.52 -9.66
CA ARG A 178 -2.66 6.78 -8.71
C ARG A 178 -3.18 7.66 -7.57
N LYS A 179 -3.34 8.97 -7.82
CA LYS A 179 -3.80 9.96 -6.82
C LYS A 179 -5.08 9.51 -6.11
N GLN A 180 -6.07 9.05 -6.87
CA GLN A 180 -7.37 8.64 -6.32
C GLN A 180 -7.22 7.47 -5.34
N GLU A 181 -6.34 6.53 -5.63
CA GLU A 181 -6.06 5.38 -4.77
C GLU A 181 -5.20 5.77 -3.57
N ALA A 182 -4.26 6.71 -3.75
CA ALA A 182 -3.44 7.25 -2.67
C ALA A 182 -4.27 8.05 -1.67
N LEU A 183 -5.26 8.82 -2.12
CA LEU A 183 -6.05 9.72 -1.27
C LEU A 183 -7.42 9.17 -0.87
N LEU A 184 -7.74 7.92 -1.23
CA LEU A 184 -9.05 7.33 -0.95
C LEU A 184 -9.43 7.31 0.54
N PHE A 185 -8.43 7.18 1.42
CA PHE A 185 -8.61 7.21 2.89
C PHE A 185 -9.14 8.55 3.41
N LEU A 186 -9.03 9.64 2.63
CA LEU A 186 -9.65 10.92 3.00
C LEU A 186 -11.18 10.86 2.95
N ARG A 187 -11.73 9.99 2.10
CA ARG A 187 -13.16 9.96 1.74
C ARG A 187 -13.91 8.77 2.34
N LYS A 188 -13.23 7.64 2.55
CA LYS A 188 -13.84 6.36 2.96
C LYS A 188 -13.34 5.92 4.33
N LYS A 189 -14.24 5.88 5.30
CA LYS A 189 -13.95 5.52 6.69
C LYS A 189 -13.35 4.12 6.87
N GLU A 190 -13.73 3.20 5.99
CA GLU A 190 -13.25 1.83 5.98
C GLU A 190 -11.86 1.68 5.37
N VAL A 191 -11.33 2.71 4.69
CA VAL A 191 -10.02 2.69 4.03
C VAL A 191 -8.97 3.31 4.95
N PRO A 192 -8.05 2.52 5.52
CA PRO A 192 -7.01 3.04 6.39
C PRO A 192 -5.88 3.70 5.61
N PHE A 193 -5.08 4.50 6.33
CA PHE A 193 -3.87 5.14 5.81
C PHE A 193 -2.75 4.15 5.45
N ASP A 194 -2.71 3.00 6.13
CA ASP A 194 -1.66 2.00 5.98
C ASP A 194 -2.22 0.57 5.90
N ASN A 195 -1.35 -0.36 5.48
CA ASN A 195 -1.65 -1.78 5.34
C ASN A 195 -1.17 -2.60 6.55
N ASN A 196 -1.20 -2.01 7.76
CA ASN A 196 -0.62 -2.64 8.95
C ASN A 196 -1.26 -3.99 9.31
N GLN A 197 -2.48 -4.28 8.86
CA GLN A 197 -3.13 -5.57 9.11
C GLN A 197 -2.39 -6.70 8.38
N ALA A 198 -2.23 -6.61 7.05
CA ALA A 198 -1.49 -7.61 6.28
C ALA A 198 -0.01 -7.70 6.71
N GLU A 199 0.64 -6.56 6.99
CA GLU A 199 2.02 -6.58 7.49
C GLU A 199 2.14 -7.33 8.83
N ARG A 200 1.21 -7.13 9.77
CA ARG A 200 1.20 -7.83 11.07
C ARG A 200 0.96 -9.33 10.90
N ASP A 201 0.01 -9.69 10.04
CA ASP A 201 -0.31 -11.08 9.73
C ASP A 201 0.90 -11.83 9.15
N LEU A 202 1.61 -11.20 8.21
CA LEU A 202 2.83 -11.77 7.61
C LEU A 202 4.02 -11.84 8.59
N ARG A 203 4.13 -10.92 9.57
CA ARG A 203 5.20 -10.98 10.59
C ARG A 203 5.15 -12.28 11.38
N MET A 204 3.96 -12.78 11.73
CA MET A 204 3.81 -14.05 12.45
C MET A 204 4.34 -15.25 11.66
N VAL A 205 4.27 -15.20 10.33
CA VAL A 205 4.84 -16.22 9.45
C VAL A 205 6.37 -16.15 9.41
N LYS A 206 6.95 -14.94 9.41
CA LYS A 206 8.40 -14.75 9.45
C LYS A 206 9.03 -15.10 10.80
N VAL A 207 8.40 -14.76 11.91
CA VAL A 207 8.92 -15.07 13.25
C VAL A 207 9.11 -16.58 13.42
N LYS A 208 8.19 -17.40 12.88
CA LYS A 208 8.30 -18.87 12.92
C LYS A 208 9.45 -19.44 12.07
N GLN A 209 10.09 -18.65 11.20
CA GLN A 209 11.30 -19.07 10.46
C GLN A 209 12.60 -18.81 11.24
N ASN A 210 12.58 -17.90 12.21
CA ASN A 210 13.71 -17.61 13.09
C ASN A 210 13.36 -18.09 14.51
N PRO A 211 13.58 -19.37 14.86
CA PRO A 211 13.38 -19.85 16.24
C PRO A 211 14.41 -19.31 17.25
N TRP A 212 15.24 -18.34 16.86
CA TRP A 212 16.27 -17.69 17.67
C TRP A 212 15.93 -16.22 17.95
N CYS A 213 14.73 -15.98 18.46
CA CYS A 213 14.34 -14.71 19.08
C CYS A 213 14.05 -14.98 20.56
#